data_AF-A0A936GFQ1-F1
#
_entry.id   AF-A0A936GFQ1-F1
#
_cell.length_a   1.000
_cell.length_b   1.000
_cell.length_c   1.000
_cell.angle_alpha   90.00
_cell.angle_beta   90.00
_cell.angle_gamma   90.00
#
_symmetry.space_group_name_H-M   'P 1'
#
loop_
_entity.id
_entity.type
_entity.pdbx_description
1 polymer ?
#
loop_
_entity_poly.entity_id
_entity_poly.type
_entity_poly.pdbx_seq_one_letter_code
_entity_poly.pdbx_strand_id
1 'polypeptide(L)'
;MPQFLSILLREQFTFFYRAGYTFIPVPSLISLESEIDDNVKAKVVEKFRTVTPFFYDQEYIILQLEKEINIESEFVQFEIQDIVAIYPLSKQAKASIESRIDQRIRLEKPIFETLLPAIEADIHNKEVEKAILALWKICKIESPIENYIAIIGLENLFNGLEFRRNGTKSNKIQNGNYWEHLIAYDRYDAFPNSTLGYFYDSGQVFAYSKGLPTFEGSGIHQFLEKLNSANPTAKLPDIIKYLETEEQIKGYVTQTTTSDINQYIVAPLYLMLRDEIRKSDDITQTKLFKNLDYLKKFDDSFNYAVILLGAFFGFRKFYDNYYEALNLRFYKDFKTPQKQTEKEELQDKIDKNFVNDNSVKTVTEEEKVKEEKAKATNEEKLTETTSVEEQNLLTEEQQTEVIFEKQSDISNTQQDENKEVVSDIKSHYQKIIEQAIRIQFEIKYVDIPKLIKQKTGDNIDKDFAIKITEQMDGVEKVKIGNVKNPNGIRQKGITGPLFNE
;
A
#
# COMPACT_ATOMS: atom_id res chain seq x y z
N MET A 1 38.78 -24.68 -8.88
CA MET A 1 37.91 -24.94 -10.05
C MET A 1 37.25 -23.62 -10.47
N PRO A 2 36.47 -23.55 -11.58
CA PRO A 2 35.74 -22.33 -11.92
C PRO A 2 34.77 -21.91 -10.80
N GLN A 3 34.69 -20.61 -10.54
CA GLN A 3 33.82 -20.05 -9.50
C GLN A 3 32.78 -19.11 -10.09
N PHE A 4 31.65 -19.01 -9.40
CA PHE A 4 30.51 -18.22 -9.80
C PHE A 4 29.84 -17.54 -8.61
N LEU A 5 29.22 -16.39 -8.84
CA LEU A 5 28.22 -15.83 -7.92
C LEU A 5 26.81 -16.11 -8.45
N SER A 6 25.88 -16.39 -7.54
CA SER A 6 24.46 -16.49 -7.83
C SER A 6 23.64 -15.73 -6.80
N ILE A 7 22.73 -14.88 -7.27
CA ILE A 7 21.73 -14.20 -6.43
C ILE A 7 20.56 -15.16 -6.24
N LEU A 8 20.18 -15.43 -5.00
CA LEU A 8 19.10 -16.37 -4.66
C LEU A 8 18.20 -15.78 -3.58
N LEU A 9 16.91 -16.09 -3.68
CA LEU A 9 15.99 -15.85 -2.57
C LEU A 9 16.42 -16.72 -1.38
N ARG A 10 16.37 -16.15 -0.18
CA ARG A 10 16.67 -16.86 1.06
C ARG A 10 15.81 -18.12 1.24
N GLU A 11 14.57 -18.07 0.78
CA GLU A 11 13.64 -19.20 0.79
C GLU A 11 14.10 -20.30 -0.17
N GLN A 12 14.56 -19.96 -1.38
CA GLN A 12 15.16 -20.92 -2.32
C GLN A 12 16.40 -21.58 -1.72
N PHE A 13 17.25 -20.83 -1.03
CA PHE A 13 18.39 -21.40 -0.31
C PHE A 13 17.95 -22.37 0.80
N THR A 14 16.86 -22.09 1.50
CA THR A 14 16.31 -22.99 2.53
C THR A 14 15.91 -24.34 1.93
N PHE A 15 15.30 -24.34 0.74
CA PHE A 15 15.02 -25.57 0.00
C PHE A 15 16.28 -26.26 -0.50
N PHE A 16 17.24 -25.50 -1.04
CA PHE A 16 18.53 -26.05 -1.48
C PHE A 16 19.25 -26.77 -0.33
N TYR A 17 19.36 -26.15 0.86
CA TYR A 17 19.97 -26.79 2.03
C TYR A 17 19.26 -28.08 2.47
N ARG A 18 17.93 -28.12 2.38
CA ARG A 18 17.14 -29.31 2.76
C ARG A 18 17.18 -30.42 1.72
N ALA A 19 17.15 -30.08 0.44
CA ALA A 19 17.11 -31.03 -0.66
C ALA A 19 18.49 -31.52 -1.08
N GLY A 20 19.55 -30.79 -0.75
CA GLY A 20 20.93 -31.12 -1.10
C GLY A 20 21.37 -30.63 -2.48
N TYR A 21 20.44 -30.20 -3.35
CA TYR A 21 20.73 -29.70 -4.69
C TYR A 21 19.79 -28.56 -5.12
N THR A 22 20.17 -27.81 -6.15
CA THR A 22 19.33 -26.82 -6.84
C THR A 22 19.71 -26.70 -8.31
N PHE A 23 18.81 -26.16 -9.13
CA PHE A 23 19.08 -25.81 -10.53
C PHE A 23 19.13 -24.30 -10.69
N ILE A 24 20.22 -23.79 -11.26
CA ILE A 24 20.43 -22.36 -11.50
C ILE A 24 20.57 -22.13 -13.00
N PRO A 25 19.77 -21.21 -13.60
CA PRO A 25 19.93 -20.84 -15.01
C PRO A 25 21.33 -20.30 -15.30
N VAL A 26 21.99 -20.75 -16.36
CA VAL A 26 23.33 -20.25 -16.75
C VAL A 26 23.39 -18.73 -16.86
N PRO A 27 22.39 -18.03 -17.47
CA PRO A 27 22.42 -16.57 -17.55
C PRO A 27 22.38 -15.86 -16.19
N SER A 28 22.02 -16.56 -15.11
CA SER A 28 21.98 -15.99 -13.76
C SER A 28 23.30 -16.06 -12.99
N LEU A 29 24.26 -16.84 -13.50
CA LEU A 29 25.60 -16.97 -12.92
C LEU A 29 26.50 -15.81 -13.34
N ILE A 30 27.27 -15.29 -12.40
CA ILE A 30 28.31 -14.29 -12.64
C ILE A 30 29.66 -15.01 -12.47
N SER A 31 30.42 -15.19 -13.54
CA SER A 31 31.72 -15.86 -13.47
C SER A 31 32.74 -15.05 -12.67
N LEU A 32 33.50 -15.75 -11.83
CA LEU A 32 34.62 -15.23 -11.05
C LEU A 32 35.93 -15.78 -11.62
N GLU A 33 36.72 -14.91 -12.25
CA GLU A 33 38.05 -15.27 -12.76
C GLU A 33 39.13 -15.22 -11.66
N SER A 34 38.95 -14.36 -10.66
CA SER A 34 39.84 -14.23 -9.50
C SER A 34 39.08 -13.70 -8.28
N GLU A 35 39.37 -12.48 -7.82
CA GLU A 35 38.72 -11.86 -6.67
C GLU A 35 37.46 -11.08 -7.06
N ILE A 36 36.64 -10.76 -6.06
CA ILE A 36 35.44 -9.92 -6.22
C ILE A 36 35.88 -8.47 -6.36
N ASP A 37 36.15 -8.06 -7.59
CA ASP A 37 36.53 -6.70 -7.97
C ASP A 37 35.30 -5.81 -8.28
N ASP A 38 35.55 -4.57 -8.68
CA ASP A 38 34.48 -3.63 -9.00
C ASP A 38 33.71 -3.97 -10.29
N ASN A 39 34.32 -4.72 -11.22
CA ASN A 39 33.63 -5.22 -12.42
C ASN A 39 32.62 -6.31 -12.05
N VAL A 40 32.99 -7.25 -11.17
CA VAL A 40 32.07 -8.25 -10.62
C VAL A 40 30.94 -7.57 -9.86
N LYS A 41 31.22 -6.57 -9.03
CA LYS A 41 30.19 -5.80 -8.31
C LYS A 41 29.22 -5.09 -9.25
N ALA A 42 29.70 -4.50 -10.35
CA ALA A 42 28.83 -3.90 -11.36
C ALA A 42 27.88 -4.94 -11.99
N LYS A 43 28.39 -6.14 -12.32
CA LYS A 43 27.56 -7.25 -12.80
C LYS A 43 26.53 -7.72 -11.77
N VAL A 44 26.84 -7.68 -10.48
CA VAL A 44 25.87 -7.98 -9.41
C VAL A 44 24.71 -6.98 -9.44
N VAL A 45 24.98 -5.68 -9.55
CA VAL A 45 23.94 -4.65 -9.68
C VAL A 45 23.07 -4.91 -10.92
N GLU A 46 23.70 -5.17 -12.08
CA GLU A 46 22.97 -5.49 -13.31
C GLU A 46 22.08 -6.74 -13.14
N LYS A 47 22.59 -7.77 -12.45
CA LYS A 47 21.86 -9.01 -12.22
C LYS A 47 20.61 -8.78 -11.35
N PHE A 48 20.70 -7.92 -10.33
CA PHE A 48 19.55 -7.52 -9.53
C PHE A 48 18.43 -6.85 -10.33
N ARG A 49 18.71 -6.25 -11.50
CA ARG A 49 17.67 -5.69 -12.37
C ARG A 49 16.74 -6.75 -12.99
N THR A 50 17.17 -8.01 -12.95
CA THR A 50 16.48 -9.16 -13.58
C THR A 50 15.85 -10.14 -12.58
N VAL A 51 16.08 -9.95 -11.28
CA VAL A 51 15.42 -10.76 -10.24
C VAL A 51 14.11 -10.11 -9.78
N THR A 52 13.29 -10.85 -9.03
CA THR A 52 12.07 -10.31 -8.43
C THR A 52 12.42 -9.18 -7.45
N PRO A 53 11.74 -8.02 -7.48
CA PRO A 53 12.00 -6.94 -6.53
C PRO A 53 11.80 -7.39 -5.09
N PHE A 54 12.57 -6.82 -4.16
CA PHE A 54 12.50 -7.10 -2.73
C PHE A 54 12.18 -5.83 -1.94
N PHE A 55 11.62 -6.01 -0.75
CA PHE A 55 11.33 -4.94 0.19
C PHE A 55 12.29 -4.92 1.37
N TYR A 56 12.97 -6.05 1.62
CA TYR A 56 13.94 -6.18 2.70
C TYR A 56 15.21 -6.84 2.18
N ASP A 57 16.35 -6.26 2.54
CA ASP A 57 17.69 -6.75 2.19
C ASP A 57 17.97 -8.21 2.63
N GLN A 58 17.23 -8.73 3.61
CA GLN A 58 17.29 -10.12 4.07
C GLN A 58 16.59 -11.13 3.15
N GLU A 59 15.82 -10.69 2.15
CA GLU A 59 15.06 -11.57 1.25
C GLU A 59 15.97 -12.28 0.25
N TYR A 60 17.12 -11.69 -0.05
CA TYR A 60 18.13 -12.23 -0.96
C TYR A 60 19.46 -12.48 -0.27
N ILE A 61 20.20 -13.46 -0.79
CA ILE A 61 21.59 -13.76 -0.47
C ILE A 61 22.36 -13.96 -1.77
N ILE A 62 23.68 -13.80 -1.71
CA ILE A 62 24.58 -14.11 -2.83
C ILE A 62 25.42 -15.32 -2.46
N LEU A 63 25.28 -16.40 -3.23
CA LEU A 63 26.11 -17.59 -3.07
C LEU A 63 27.37 -17.46 -3.93
N GLN A 64 28.50 -17.88 -3.37
CA GLN A 64 29.68 -18.23 -4.14
C GLN A 64 29.71 -19.75 -4.33
N LEU A 65 29.82 -20.16 -5.58
CA LEU A 65 29.73 -21.55 -6.01
C LEU A 65 31.02 -21.95 -6.73
N GLU A 66 31.46 -23.19 -6.56
CA GLU A 66 32.62 -23.74 -7.25
C GLU A 66 32.24 -25.05 -7.96
N LYS A 67 32.24 -25.03 -9.29
CA LYS A 67 31.85 -26.19 -10.12
C LYS A 67 32.40 -26.08 -11.53
N GLU A 68 32.77 -27.21 -12.13
CA GLU A 68 32.94 -27.27 -13.58
C GLU A 68 31.57 -27.35 -14.26
N ILE A 69 31.24 -26.35 -15.08
CA ILE A 69 29.94 -26.25 -15.75
C ILE A 69 30.05 -26.64 -17.22
N ASN A 70 29.05 -27.37 -17.73
CA ASN A 70 28.84 -27.54 -19.16
C ASN A 70 27.92 -26.41 -19.66
N ILE A 71 28.45 -25.53 -20.51
CA ILE A 71 27.75 -24.32 -21.01
C ILE A 71 26.65 -24.69 -22.04
N GLU A 72 26.59 -25.93 -22.51
CA GLU A 72 25.57 -26.39 -23.48
C GLU A 72 24.16 -26.53 -22.87
N SER A 73 24.04 -26.58 -21.54
CA SER A 73 22.74 -26.66 -20.84
C SER A 73 22.24 -25.27 -20.43
N GLU A 74 20.93 -25.02 -20.53
CA GLU A 74 20.32 -23.78 -20.03
C GLU A 74 20.39 -23.65 -18.49
N PHE A 75 20.49 -24.78 -17.79
CA PHE A 75 20.52 -24.87 -16.33
C PHE A 75 21.71 -25.72 -15.86
N VAL A 76 22.27 -25.32 -14.73
CA VAL A 76 23.33 -26.06 -14.04
C VAL A 76 22.78 -26.57 -12.71
N GLN A 77 22.92 -27.86 -12.47
CA GLN A 77 22.67 -28.44 -11.15
C GLN A 77 23.84 -28.15 -10.23
N PHE A 78 23.60 -27.56 -9.06
CA PHE A 78 24.57 -27.41 -7.99
C PHE A 78 24.19 -28.29 -6.81
N GLU A 79 25.17 -29.01 -6.27
CA GLU A 79 25.06 -29.75 -5.02
C GLU A 79 25.39 -28.82 -3.86
N ILE A 80 24.92 -29.12 -2.65
CA ILE A 80 25.12 -28.26 -1.48
C ILE A 80 26.61 -28.09 -1.15
N GLN A 81 27.42 -29.10 -1.47
CA GLN A 81 28.88 -29.09 -1.33
C GLN A 81 29.58 -28.15 -2.31
N ASP A 82 28.91 -27.72 -3.38
CA ASP A 82 29.46 -26.78 -4.37
C ASP A 82 29.42 -25.33 -3.83
N ILE A 83 28.78 -25.09 -2.68
CA ILE A 83 28.77 -23.77 -2.03
C ILE A 83 30.09 -23.53 -1.29
N VAL A 84 30.76 -22.44 -1.66
CA VAL A 84 31.99 -21.97 -1.01
C VAL A 84 31.68 -20.97 0.10
N ALA A 85 30.79 -20.01 -0.18
CA ALA A 85 30.47 -18.92 0.73
C ALA A 85 29.05 -18.39 0.52
N ILE A 86 28.51 -17.75 1.56
CA ILE A 86 27.18 -17.14 1.56
C ILE A 86 27.29 -15.70 2.02
N TYR A 87 27.05 -14.75 1.12
CA TYR A 87 27.12 -13.32 1.39
C TYR A 87 25.73 -12.73 1.63
N PRO A 88 25.46 -12.19 2.82
CA PRO A 88 24.27 -11.37 3.06
C PRO A 88 24.43 -10.00 2.38
N LEU A 89 23.31 -9.35 2.05
CA LEU A 89 23.36 -8.04 1.38
C LEU A 89 23.81 -6.90 2.31
N SER A 90 23.49 -6.97 3.60
CA SER A 90 23.85 -5.96 4.60
C SER A 90 24.22 -6.59 5.94
N LYS A 91 24.73 -5.78 6.87
CA LYS A 91 24.97 -6.22 8.26
C LYS A 91 23.66 -6.56 8.98
N GLN A 92 22.59 -5.83 8.68
CA GLN A 92 21.26 -6.09 9.25
C GLN A 92 20.68 -7.39 8.72
N ALA A 93 20.76 -7.62 7.41
CA ALA A 93 20.37 -8.87 6.77
C ALA A 93 21.13 -10.04 7.39
N LYS A 94 22.46 -9.91 7.58
CA LYS A 94 23.26 -10.93 8.25
C LYS A 94 22.69 -11.33 9.61
N ALA A 95 22.54 -10.36 10.51
CA ALA A 95 22.06 -10.60 11.87
C ALA A 95 20.65 -11.22 11.88
N SER A 96 19.76 -10.74 11.01
CA SER A 96 18.40 -11.26 10.88
C SER A 96 18.38 -12.71 10.39
N ILE A 97 19.17 -13.03 9.35
CA ILE A 97 19.23 -14.37 8.77
C ILE A 97 19.86 -15.36 9.75
N GLU A 98 20.98 -15.00 10.40
CA GLU A 98 21.67 -15.86 11.37
C GLU A 98 20.77 -16.27 12.54
N SER A 99 19.82 -15.41 12.94
CA SER A 99 18.86 -15.74 14.01
C SER A 99 17.79 -16.78 13.63
N ARG A 100 17.64 -17.10 12.33
CA ARG A 100 16.55 -17.92 11.79
C ARG A 100 17.00 -19.12 10.96
N ILE A 101 18.30 -19.29 10.79
CA ILE A 101 18.92 -20.35 9.97
C ILE A 101 19.60 -21.39 10.88
N ASP A 102 19.92 -22.55 10.32
CA ASP A 102 20.72 -23.56 11.03
C ASP A 102 22.04 -22.94 11.52
N GLN A 103 22.33 -23.06 12.81
CA GLN A 103 23.48 -22.42 13.47
C GLN A 103 24.84 -22.88 12.93
N ARG A 104 24.89 -24.00 12.20
CA ARG A 104 26.08 -24.49 11.51
C ARG A 104 26.38 -23.71 10.24
N ILE A 105 25.37 -23.07 9.64
CA ILE A 105 25.53 -22.24 8.45
C ILE A 105 26.15 -20.92 8.88
N ARG A 106 27.31 -20.61 8.30
CA ARG A 106 28.04 -19.35 8.56
C ARG A 106 27.84 -18.40 7.39
N LEU A 107 27.37 -17.19 7.70
CA LEU A 107 27.29 -16.12 6.72
C LEU A 107 28.58 -15.31 6.72
N GLU A 108 29.04 -14.94 5.54
CA GLU A 108 30.22 -14.09 5.37
C GLU A 108 29.95 -12.64 5.77
N LYS A 109 30.98 -11.80 5.68
CA LYS A 109 30.79 -10.34 5.78
C LYS A 109 30.01 -9.82 4.57
N PRO A 110 29.11 -8.84 4.74
CA PRO A 110 28.31 -8.29 3.64
C PRO A 110 29.15 -7.36 2.75
N ILE A 111 29.94 -7.95 1.86
CA ILE A 111 30.85 -7.21 0.96
C ILE A 111 30.13 -6.42 -0.15
N PHE A 112 28.82 -6.65 -0.32
CA PHE A 112 27.98 -6.00 -1.33
C PHE A 112 27.08 -4.89 -0.77
N GLU A 113 27.19 -4.57 0.52
CA GLU A 113 26.34 -3.57 1.21
C GLU A 113 26.41 -2.19 0.55
N THR A 114 27.57 -1.81 -0.01
CA THR A 114 27.74 -0.53 -0.73
C THR A 114 26.97 -0.46 -2.05
N LEU A 115 26.49 -1.59 -2.58
CA LEU A 115 25.72 -1.66 -3.82
C LEU A 115 24.21 -1.48 -3.59
N LEU A 116 23.73 -1.67 -2.36
CA LEU A 116 22.31 -1.60 -2.02
C LEU A 116 21.62 -0.32 -2.48
N PRO A 117 22.20 0.90 -2.29
CA PRO A 117 21.53 2.12 -2.73
C PRO A 117 21.23 2.14 -4.24
N ALA A 118 22.12 1.59 -5.07
CA ALA A 118 21.91 1.52 -6.52
C ALA A 118 20.84 0.48 -6.88
N ILE A 119 20.87 -0.68 -6.23
CA ILE A 119 19.86 -1.75 -6.42
C ILE A 119 18.47 -1.26 -6.01
N GLU A 120 18.37 -0.63 -4.84
CA GLU A 120 17.12 -0.08 -4.30
C GLU A 120 16.58 1.06 -5.16
N ALA A 121 17.45 1.92 -5.72
CA ALA A 121 17.05 2.96 -6.66
C ALA A 121 16.43 2.37 -7.94
N ASP A 122 17.05 1.33 -8.52
CA ASP A 122 16.50 0.66 -9.71
C ASP A 122 15.13 0.01 -9.43
N ILE A 123 14.97 -0.62 -8.26
CA ILE A 123 13.70 -1.19 -7.82
C ILE A 123 12.65 -0.09 -7.64
N HIS A 124 13.01 1.00 -6.96
CA HIS A 124 12.13 2.14 -6.71
C HIS A 124 11.66 2.79 -8.01
N ASN A 125 12.55 3.03 -8.97
CA ASN A 125 12.22 3.63 -10.25
C ASN A 125 11.20 2.77 -11.02
N LYS A 126 11.42 1.44 -11.06
CA LYS A 126 10.44 0.51 -11.64
C LYS A 126 9.12 0.51 -10.89
N GLU A 127 9.14 0.61 -9.56
CA GLU A 127 7.91 0.71 -8.75
C GLU A 127 7.11 1.97 -9.11
N VAL A 128 7.78 3.11 -9.24
CA VAL A 128 7.18 4.39 -9.66
C VAL A 128 6.53 4.27 -11.03
N GLU A 129 7.24 3.71 -12.02
CA GLU A 129 6.68 3.48 -13.36
C GLU A 129 5.44 2.56 -13.31
N LYS A 130 5.50 1.48 -12.52
CA LYS A 130 4.36 0.56 -12.33
C LYS A 130 3.19 1.26 -11.65
N ALA A 131 3.44 2.14 -10.69
CA ALA A 131 2.41 2.90 -9.99
C ALA A 131 1.68 3.87 -10.93
N ILE A 132 2.44 4.57 -11.77
CA ILE A 132 1.91 5.47 -12.81
C ILE A 132 1.01 4.68 -13.76
N LEU A 133 1.50 3.56 -14.30
CA LEU A 133 0.73 2.68 -15.19
C LEU A 133 -0.53 2.11 -14.51
N ALA A 134 -0.40 1.73 -13.25
CA ALA A 134 -1.51 1.20 -12.46
C ALA A 134 -2.63 2.21 -12.34
N LEU A 135 -2.31 3.44 -11.92
CA LEU A 135 -3.30 4.49 -11.75
C LEU A 135 -3.89 4.94 -13.08
N TRP A 136 -3.07 5.00 -14.14
CA TRP A 136 -3.55 5.27 -15.51
C TRP A 136 -4.62 4.27 -15.95
N LYS A 137 -4.38 2.98 -15.71
CA LYS A 137 -5.32 1.89 -16.04
C LYS A 137 -6.58 1.97 -15.19
N ILE A 138 -6.44 2.18 -13.87
CA ILE A 138 -7.56 2.32 -12.94
C ILE A 138 -8.48 3.48 -13.35
N CYS A 139 -7.89 4.63 -13.71
CA CYS A 139 -8.63 5.81 -14.17
C CYS A 139 -9.20 5.66 -15.59
N LYS A 140 -8.96 4.54 -16.27
CA LYS A 140 -9.43 4.27 -17.64
C LYS A 140 -9.08 5.42 -18.60
N ILE A 141 -7.82 5.86 -18.57
CA ILE A 141 -7.34 6.89 -19.50
C ILE A 141 -6.90 6.18 -20.79
N GLU A 142 -7.46 6.62 -21.92
CA GLU A 142 -7.25 5.97 -23.23
C GLU A 142 -6.06 6.56 -24.00
N SER A 143 -5.67 7.79 -23.68
CA SER A 143 -4.54 8.45 -24.31
C SER A 143 -3.22 7.69 -24.05
N PRO A 144 -2.26 7.70 -24.99
CA PRO A 144 -0.95 7.09 -24.79
C PRO A 144 -0.19 7.79 -23.65
N ILE A 145 0.20 7.02 -22.64
CA ILE A 145 0.83 7.55 -21.43
C ILE A 145 2.22 8.12 -21.71
N GLU A 146 2.90 7.56 -22.70
CA GLU A 146 4.25 7.93 -23.11
C GLU A 146 4.33 9.41 -23.51
N ASN A 147 3.27 9.94 -24.12
CA ASN A 147 3.19 11.35 -24.54
C ASN A 147 3.25 12.29 -23.33
N TYR A 148 2.55 11.96 -22.24
CA TYR A 148 2.51 12.78 -21.02
C TYR A 148 3.79 12.62 -20.21
N ILE A 149 4.32 11.39 -20.14
CA ILE A 149 5.60 11.11 -19.48
C ILE A 149 6.74 11.86 -20.19
N ALA A 150 6.76 11.93 -21.52
CA ALA A 150 7.78 12.65 -22.26
C ALA A 150 7.80 14.15 -21.94
N ILE A 151 6.65 14.75 -21.63
CA ILE A 151 6.57 16.18 -21.30
C ILE A 151 6.94 16.45 -19.84
N ILE A 152 6.57 15.57 -18.90
CA ILE A 152 7.02 15.69 -17.51
C ILE A 152 8.52 15.38 -17.39
N GLY A 153 9.00 14.32 -18.04
CA GLY A 153 10.32 13.70 -17.87
C GLY A 153 10.37 12.79 -16.65
N LEU A 154 10.65 11.48 -16.85
CA LEU A 154 10.77 10.51 -15.75
C LEU A 154 11.82 10.92 -14.71
N GLU A 155 12.97 11.42 -15.17
CA GLU A 155 14.03 11.91 -14.27
C GLU A 155 13.53 13.00 -13.32
N ASN A 156 12.63 13.88 -13.78
CA ASN A 156 12.08 14.94 -12.94
C ASN A 156 11.14 14.38 -11.86
N LEU A 157 10.46 13.26 -12.14
CA LEU A 157 9.69 12.53 -11.13
C LEU A 157 10.63 11.89 -10.10
N PHE A 158 11.67 11.20 -10.56
CA PHE A 158 12.63 10.52 -9.69
C PHE A 158 13.37 11.52 -8.78
N ASN A 159 13.88 12.63 -9.34
CA ASN A 159 14.52 13.71 -8.58
C ASN A 159 13.58 14.30 -7.52
N GLY A 160 12.33 14.59 -7.88
CA GLY A 160 11.32 15.11 -6.96
C GLY A 160 11.05 14.17 -5.78
N LEU A 161 10.97 12.87 -6.06
CA LEU A 161 10.80 11.83 -5.04
C LEU A 161 12.05 11.67 -4.18
N GLU A 162 13.24 11.76 -4.77
CA GLU A 162 14.51 11.69 -4.04
C GLU A 162 14.67 12.87 -3.08
N PHE A 163 14.39 14.11 -3.52
CA PHE A 163 14.38 15.28 -2.64
C PHE A 163 13.48 15.04 -1.44
N ARG A 164 12.27 14.50 -1.68
CA ARG A 164 11.33 14.17 -0.61
C ARG A 164 11.86 13.09 0.32
N ARG A 165 12.44 12.00 -0.20
CA ARG A 165 13.03 10.91 0.58
C ARG A 165 14.14 11.42 1.50
N ASN A 166 14.93 12.36 1.01
CA ASN A 166 16.04 12.98 1.75
C ASN A 166 15.57 14.11 2.69
N GLY A 167 14.26 14.41 2.76
CA GLY A 167 13.71 15.48 3.59
C GLY A 167 14.01 16.90 3.08
N THR A 168 14.44 17.02 1.82
CA THR A 168 14.69 18.31 1.16
C THR A 168 13.36 18.97 0.84
N LYS A 169 13.10 20.10 1.50
CA LYS A 169 11.90 20.91 1.26
C LYS A 169 11.97 21.57 -0.12
N SER A 170 10.82 21.73 -0.76
CA SER A 170 10.68 22.40 -2.06
C SER A 170 11.38 23.76 -2.15
N ASN A 171 11.36 24.57 -1.07
CA ASN A 171 12.02 25.88 -1.03
C ASN A 171 13.56 25.85 -0.94
N LYS A 172 14.15 24.67 -0.75
CA LYS A 172 15.60 24.45 -0.69
C LYS A 172 16.16 23.79 -1.94
N ILE A 173 15.30 23.36 -2.87
CA ILE A 173 15.73 22.76 -4.13
C ILE A 173 16.39 23.85 -4.98
N GLN A 174 17.61 23.58 -5.45
CA GLN A 174 18.37 24.47 -6.32
C GLN A 174 18.38 23.90 -7.73
N ASN A 175 18.12 24.74 -8.74
CA ASN A 175 18.08 24.36 -10.16
C ASN A 175 17.08 23.23 -10.49
N GLY A 176 16.08 23.01 -9.63
CA GLY A 176 15.03 22.05 -9.89
C GLY A 176 13.96 22.60 -10.82
N ASN A 177 13.30 21.71 -11.56
CA ASN A 177 12.16 22.10 -12.39
C ASN A 177 10.85 22.12 -11.59
N TYR A 178 9.80 22.63 -12.23
CA TYR A 178 8.47 22.76 -11.62
C TYR A 178 7.93 21.47 -10.99
N TRP A 179 8.12 20.32 -11.66
CA TRP A 179 7.61 19.02 -11.19
C TRP A 179 8.33 18.53 -9.94
N GLU A 180 9.65 18.70 -9.89
CA GLU A 180 10.46 18.38 -8.71
C GLU A 180 9.99 19.20 -7.49
N HIS A 181 9.78 20.50 -7.69
CA HIS A 181 9.25 21.39 -6.66
C HIS A 181 7.84 20.98 -6.20
N LEU A 182 6.96 20.58 -7.12
CA LEU A 182 5.59 20.17 -6.82
C LEU A 182 5.52 18.85 -6.04
N ILE A 183 6.34 17.86 -6.41
CA ILE A 183 6.39 16.55 -5.74
C ILE A 183 6.94 16.68 -4.33
N ALA A 184 8.02 17.45 -4.15
CA ALA A 184 8.66 17.69 -2.87
C ALA A 184 7.92 18.70 -1.97
N TYR A 185 6.81 19.29 -2.45
CA TYR A 185 6.05 20.27 -1.69
C TYR A 185 5.17 19.63 -0.62
N ASP A 186 5.37 20.01 0.63
CA ASP A 186 4.40 19.85 1.72
C ASP A 186 4.01 21.24 2.24
N ARG A 187 2.74 21.39 2.66
CA ARG A 187 2.22 22.67 3.16
C ARG A 187 2.77 22.94 4.56
N TYR A 188 3.44 24.08 4.72
CA TYR A 188 3.88 24.61 6.02
C TYR A 188 3.20 25.93 6.39
N ASP A 189 2.69 26.63 5.37
CA ASP A 189 2.04 27.92 5.52
C ASP A 189 0.57 27.76 5.95
N ALA A 190 0.05 28.78 6.65
CA ALA A 190 -1.30 28.78 7.20
C ALA A 190 -2.37 29.13 6.14
N PHE A 191 -2.36 28.43 5.01
CA PHE A 191 -3.35 28.60 3.94
C PHE A 191 -4.71 27.99 4.29
N PRO A 192 -5.81 28.45 3.66
CA PRO A 192 -7.14 27.94 3.92
C PRO A 192 -7.23 26.41 3.81
N ASN A 193 -8.01 25.79 4.69
CA ASN A 193 -8.33 24.35 4.64
C ASN A 193 -9.52 24.07 3.71
N SER A 194 -9.59 24.76 2.57
CA SER A 194 -10.62 24.62 1.53
C SER A 194 -9.97 24.34 0.17
N THR A 195 -10.79 24.15 -0.87
CA THR A 195 -10.30 24.00 -2.25
C THR A 195 -9.38 25.14 -2.66
N LEU A 196 -9.66 26.38 -2.20
CA LEU A 196 -8.82 27.54 -2.45
C LEU A 196 -7.40 27.35 -1.92
N GLY A 197 -7.23 26.71 -0.77
CA GLY A 197 -5.91 26.47 -0.18
C GLY A 197 -4.94 25.74 -1.12
N TYR A 198 -5.44 24.84 -1.97
CA TYR A 198 -4.59 24.16 -2.96
C TYR A 198 -4.12 25.08 -4.10
N PHE A 199 -4.85 26.17 -4.37
CA PHE A 199 -4.38 27.22 -5.28
C PHE A 199 -3.34 28.13 -4.62
N TYR A 200 -3.44 28.38 -3.30
CA TYR A 200 -2.36 29.03 -2.55
C TYR A 200 -1.08 28.18 -2.58
N ASP A 201 -1.20 26.87 -2.30
CA ASP A 201 -0.08 25.94 -2.40
C ASP A 201 0.56 25.98 -3.80
N SER A 202 -0.28 26.01 -4.85
CA SER A 202 0.20 26.02 -6.24
C SER A 202 0.94 27.31 -6.58
N GLY A 203 0.45 28.45 -6.10
CA GLY A 203 1.16 29.73 -6.19
C GLY A 203 2.52 29.67 -5.48
N GLN A 204 2.57 29.05 -4.30
CA GLN A 204 3.78 28.89 -3.52
C GLN A 204 4.80 27.93 -4.19
N VAL A 205 4.33 26.81 -4.75
CA VAL A 205 5.16 25.90 -5.58
C VAL A 205 5.74 26.64 -6.77
N PHE A 206 4.91 27.43 -7.47
CA PHE A 206 5.37 28.23 -8.59
C PHE A 206 6.45 29.23 -8.19
N ALA A 207 6.28 29.96 -7.08
CA ALA A 207 7.30 30.86 -6.54
C ALA A 207 8.62 30.12 -6.26
N TYR A 208 8.57 28.97 -5.58
CA TYR A 208 9.77 28.16 -5.32
C TYR A 208 10.46 27.72 -6.62
N SER A 209 9.69 27.29 -7.63
CA SER A 209 10.24 26.92 -8.95
C SER A 209 10.90 28.07 -9.70
N LYS A 210 10.62 29.32 -9.31
CA LYS A 210 11.26 30.54 -9.83
C LYS A 210 12.40 31.05 -8.93
N GLY A 211 12.76 30.30 -7.89
CA GLY A 211 13.77 30.71 -6.90
C GLY A 211 13.30 31.82 -5.96
N LEU A 212 11.99 32.06 -5.86
CA LEU A 212 11.42 33.05 -4.96
C LEU A 212 11.03 32.42 -3.62
N PRO A 213 11.23 33.11 -2.49
CA PRO A 213 10.94 32.56 -1.16
C PRO A 213 9.45 32.49 -0.83
N THR A 214 8.61 33.28 -1.49
CA THR A 214 7.15 33.31 -1.29
C THR A 214 6.47 33.85 -2.54
N PHE A 215 5.20 33.50 -2.72
CA PHE A 215 4.34 34.11 -3.71
C PHE A 215 3.50 35.27 -3.13
N GLU A 216 3.59 35.51 -1.82
CA GLU A 216 2.91 36.64 -1.15
C GLU A 216 3.23 37.97 -1.84
N GLY A 217 2.21 38.82 -1.98
CA GLY A 217 2.32 40.10 -2.68
C GLY A 217 2.19 40.02 -4.21
N SER A 218 2.26 38.82 -4.81
CA SER A 218 1.99 38.63 -6.24
C SER A 218 0.52 38.89 -6.62
N GLY A 219 0.24 39.08 -7.92
CA GLY A 219 -1.12 39.25 -8.43
C GLY A 219 -2.03 38.05 -8.12
N ILE A 220 -1.50 36.82 -8.20
CA ILE A 220 -2.26 35.61 -7.86
C ILE A 220 -2.56 35.55 -6.35
N HIS A 221 -1.62 35.93 -5.48
CA HIS A 221 -1.86 36.02 -4.04
C HIS A 221 -2.97 37.02 -3.71
N GLN A 222 -2.90 38.24 -4.27
CA GLN A 222 -3.92 39.27 -4.05
C GLN A 222 -5.31 38.85 -4.55
N PHE A 223 -5.36 38.19 -5.72
CA PHE A 223 -6.60 37.62 -6.25
C PHE A 223 -7.18 36.56 -5.31
N LEU A 224 -6.36 35.61 -4.85
CA LEU A 224 -6.82 34.53 -3.97
C LEU A 224 -7.31 35.06 -2.62
N GLU A 225 -6.64 36.07 -2.04
CA GLU A 225 -7.09 36.74 -0.81
C GLU A 225 -8.46 37.39 -0.97
N LYS A 226 -8.68 38.08 -2.09
CA LYS A 226 -9.98 38.69 -2.41
C LYS A 226 -11.06 37.63 -2.60
N LEU A 227 -10.76 36.56 -3.33
CA LEU A 227 -11.69 35.46 -3.57
C LEU A 227 -12.01 34.70 -2.29
N ASN A 228 -11.02 34.44 -1.43
CA ASN A 228 -11.22 33.80 -0.13
C ASN A 228 -12.08 34.64 0.81
N SER A 229 -11.91 35.96 0.79
CA SER A 229 -12.75 36.90 1.56
C SER A 229 -14.20 36.93 1.07
N ALA A 230 -14.42 36.84 -0.24
CA ALA A 230 -15.75 36.93 -0.85
C ALA A 230 -16.49 35.58 -0.92
N ASN A 231 -15.78 34.48 -1.18
CA ASN A 231 -16.31 33.14 -1.36
C ASN A 231 -15.28 32.06 -0.95
N PRO A 232 -15.10 31.80 0.36
CA PRO A 232 -14.09 30.86 0.86
C PRO A 232 -14.36 29.40 0.48
N THR A 233 -15.57 29.08 0.02
CA THR A 233 -16.01 27.73 -0.37
C THR A 233 -16.09 27.55 -1.88
N ALA A 234 -15.47 28.46 -2.66
CA ALA A 234 -15.39 28.37 -4.12
C ALA A 234 -14.92 26.98 -4.58
N LYS A 235 -15.60 26.43 -5.59
CA LYS A 235 -15.29 25.11 -6.14
C LYS A 235 -14.21 25.21 -7.20
N LEU A 236 -13.52 24.10 -7.45
CA LEU A 236 -12.42 24.00 -8.41
C LEU A 236 -12.75 24.62 -9.80
N PRO A 237 -13.91 24.33 -10.44
CA PRO A 237 -14.22 24.88 -11.77
C PRO A 237 -14.43 26.39 -11.75
N ASP A 238 -15.04 26.91 -10.68
CA ASP A 238 -15.29 28.34 -10.54
C ASP A 238 -13.97 29.10 -10.41
N ILE A 239 -13.05 28.58 -9.58
CA ILE A 239 -11.71 29.17 -9.40
C ILE A 239 -10.95 29.17 -10.73
N ILE A 240 -10.93 28.04 -11.46
CA ILE A 240 -10.27 27.94 -12.77
C ILE A 240 -10.87 28.95 -13.76
N LYS A 241 -12.20 29.07 -13.81
CA LYS A 241 -12.87 30.05 -14.67
C LYS A 241 -12.47 31.49 -14.33
N TYR A 242 -12.33 31.85 -13.06
CA TYR A 242 -11.82 33.16 -12.67
C TYR A 242 -10.37 33.35 -13.13
N LEU A 243 -9.50 32.35 -12.93
CA LEU A 243 -8.11 32.38 -13.42
C LEU A 243 -8.03 32.69 -14.92
N GLU A 244 -8.90 32.07 -15.72
CA GLU A 244 -8.88 32.18 -17.19
C GLU A 244 -9.52 33.47 -17.73
N THR A 245 -10.36 34.15 -16.94
CA THR A 245 -11.13 35.30 -17.40
C THR A 245 -10.68 36.64 -16.82
N GLU A 246 -10.00 36.65 -15.67
CA GLU A 246 -9.58 37.89 -15.03
C GLU A 246 -8.21 38.38 -15.53
N GLU A 247 -8.19 39.60 -16.11
CA GLU A 247 -6.98 40.15 -16.72
C GLU A 247 -5.82 40.34 -15.72
N GLN A 248 -6.11 40.59 -14.44
CA GLN A 248 -5.10 40.80 -13.38
C GLN A 248 -4.21 39.58 -13.10
N ILE A 249 -4.65 38.37 -13.46
CA ILE A 249 -3.96 37.09 -13.19
C ILE A 249 -3.52 36.37 -14.47
N LYS A 250 -3.79 36.95 -15.63
CA LYS A 250 -3.37 36.43 -16.94
C LYS A 250 -1.87 36.19 -17.04
N GLY A 251 -1.05 37.03 -16.39
CA GLY A 251 0.40 36.86 -16.33
C GLY A 251 0.82 35.59 -15.59
N TYR A 252 0.09 35.19 -14.54
CA TYR A 252 0.32 33.92 -13.84
C TYR A 252 -0.12 32.74 -14.70
N VAL A 253 -1.33 32.79 -15.27
CA VAL A 253 -1.86 31.74 -16.16
C VAL A 253 -0.91 31.50 -17.33
N THR A 254 -0.45 32.55 -18.00
CA THR A 254 0.48 32.43 -19.14
C THR A 254 1.79 31.77 -18.75
N GLN A 255 2.38 32.13 -17.59
CA GLN A 255 3.65 31.55 -17.14
C GLN A 255 3.53 30.13 -16.60
N THR A 256 2.33 29.73 -16.21
CA THR A 256 1.98 28.37 -15.76
C THR A 256 1.28 27.58 -16.85
N THR A 257 1.30 28.07 -18.09
CA THR A 257 0.87 27.36 -19.28
C THR A 257 2.10 27.10 -20.14
N THR A 258 2.63 25.88 -20.10
CA THR A 258 3.86 25.51 -20.84
C THR A 258 3.62 24.27 -21.68
N SER A 259 3.91 24.35 -22.99
CA SER A 259 3.76 23.21 -23.91
C SER A 259 2.36 22.58 -23.85
N ASP A 260 1.33 23.43 -23.86
CA ASP A 260 -0.09 23.07 -23.71
C ASP A 260 -0.47 22.44 -22.36
N ILE A 261 0.40 22.52 -21.34
CA ILE A 261 0.08 22.10 -19.98
C ILE A 261 -0.35 23.28 -19.14
N ASN A 262 -1.58 23.20 -18.62
CA ASN A 262 -2.13 24.14 -17.65
C ASN A 262 -1.68 23.77 -16.22
N GLN A 263 -0.43 24.08 -15.85
CA GLN A 263 0.12 23.79 -14.52
C GLN A 263 -0.72 24.41 -13.39
N TYR A 264 -1.35 25.56 -13.64
CA TYR A 264 -2.29 26.21 -12.71
C TYR A 264 -3.56 25.38 -12.42
N ILE A 265 -3.84 24.34 -13.22
CA ILE A 265 -4.90 23.35 -13.00
C ILE A 265 -4.30 22.05 -12.45
N VAL A 266 -3.19 21.57 -13.03
CA VAL A 266 -2.54 20.32 -12.63
C VAL A 266 -2.13 20.33 -11.17
N ALA A 267 -1.42 21.36 -10.70
CA ALA A 267 -0.91 21.43 -9.34
C ALA A 267 -2.01 21.42 -8.27
N PRO A 268 -3.04 22.29 -8.31
CA PRO A 268 -4.06 22.26 -7.27
C PRO A 268 -4.86 20.95 -7.31
N LEU A 269 -5.08 20.37 -8.50
CA LEU A 269 -5.76 19.10 -8.66
C LEU A 269 -4.96 17.94 -8.04
N TYR A 270 -3.67 17.84 -8.36
CA TYR A 270 -2.74 16.87 -7.78
C TYR A 270 -2.68 17.02 -6.25
N LEU A 271 -2.44 18.23 -5.74
CA LEU A 271 -2.29 18.48 -4.30
C LEU A 271 -3.57 18.13 -3.53
N MET A 272 -4.73 18.47 -4.07
CA MET A 272 -6.05 18.13 -3.50
C MET A 272 -6.26 16.61 -3.43
N LEU A 273 -6.06 15.91 -4.55
CA LEU A 273 -6.26 14.46 -4.61
C LEU A 273 -5.22 13.71 -3.77
N ARG A 274 -3.99 14.22 -3.73
CA ARG A 274 -2.90 13.68 -2.91
C ARG A 274 -3.24 13.76 -1.43
N ASP A 275 -3.68 14.91 -0.94
CA ASP A 275 -4.04 15.04 0.49
C ASP A 275 -5.21 14.12 0.87
N GLU A 276 -6.18 13.96 -0.03
CA GLU A 276 -7.31 13.06 0.18
C GLU A 276 -6.90 11.58 0.21
N ILE A 277 -6.11 11.12 -0.76
CA ILE A 277 -5.64 9.73 -0.82
C ILE A 277 -4.73 9.41 0.37
N ARG A 278 -3.92 10.38 0.83
CA ARG A 278 -3.05 10.23 2.03
C ARG A 278 -3.87 9.96 3.29
N LYS A 279 -5.10 10.50 3.38
CA LYS A 279 -6.01 10.35 4.51
C LYS A 279 -6.91 9.11 4.43
N SER A 280 -6.92 8.41 3.29
CA SER A 280 -7.79 7.26 3.08
C SER A 280 -7.01 5.95 3.14
N ASP A 281 -7.55 4.99 3.90
CA ASP A 281 -7.09 3.60 3.88
C ASP A 281 -7.56 2.89 2.60
N ASP A 282 -8.81 3.16 2.17
CA ASP A 282 -9.43 2.62 0.97
C ASP A 282 -9.52 3.70 -0.12
N ILE A 283 -8.74 3.55 -1.19
CA ILE A 283 -8.70 4.54 -2.27
C ILE A 283 -10.00 4.62 -3.06
N THR A 284 -10.81 3.56 -3.09
CA THR A 284 -12.09 3.54 -3.82
C THR A 284 -13.10 4.53 -3.24
N GLN A 285 -12.90 4.92 -1.97
CA GLN A 285 -13.75 5.90 -1.30
C GLN A 285 -13.37 7.35 -1.57
N THR A 286 -12.24 7.60 -2.24
CA THR A 286 -11.74 8.94 -2.55
C THR A 286 -12.44 9.54 -3.78
N LYS A 287 -12.39 10.87 -3.91
CA LYS A 287 -12.89 11.61 -5.07
C LYS A 287 -12.27 11.17 -6.38
N LEU A 288 -11.02 10.67 -6.36
CA LEU A 288 -10.38 10.14 -7.56
C LEU A 288 -11.24 9.03 -8.20
N PHE A 289 -11.85 8.18 -7.37
CA PHE A 289 -12.68 7.06 -7.81
C PHE A 289 -14.16 7.47 -7.92
N LYS A 290 -14.70 8.13 -6.90
CA LYS A 290 -16.13 8.50 -6.85
C LYS A 290 -16.54 9.52 -7.90
N ASN A 291 -15.61 10.42 -8.27
CA ASN A 291 -15.90 11.55 -9.15
C ASN A 291 -15.08 11.48 -10.45
N LEU A 292 -14.70 10.27 -10.89
CA LEU A 292 -13.82 10.09 -12.06
C LEU A 292 -14.34 10.81 -13.31
N ASP A 293 -15.64 10.69 -13.63
CA ASP A 293 -16.24 11.34 -14.80
C ASP A 293 -16.21 12.87 -14.70
N TYR A 294 -16.30 13.41 -13.49
CA TYR A 294 -16.15 14.86 -13.27
C TYR A 294 -14.69 15.29 -13.43
N LEU A 295 -13.73 14.51 -12.90
CA LEU A 295 -12.30 14.82 -12.98
C LEU A 295 -11.78 14.73 -14.41
N LYS A 296 -12.30 13.81 -15.22
CA LYS A 296 -11.96 13.69 -16.64
C LYS A 296 -12.32 14.93 -17.47
N LYS A 297 -13.19 15.82 -16.99
CA LYS A 297 -13.52 17.10 -17.65
C LYS A 297 -12.37 18.11 -17.62
N PHE A 298 -11.31 17.86 -16.85
CA PHE A 298 -10.09 18.67 -16.87
C PHE A 298 -9.07 18.14 -17.91
N ASP A 299 -9.48 17.20 -18.76
CA ASP A 299 -8.73 16.67 -19.90
C ASP A 299 -7.28 16.32 -19.53
N ASP A 300 -6.31 16.85 -20.28
CA ASP A 300 -4.89 16.59 -20.08
C ASP A 300 -4.40 16.98 -18.68
N SER A 301 -4.98 18.01 -18.07
CA SER A 301 -4.59 18.43 -16.72
C SER A 301 -4.87 17.34 -15.68
N PHE A 302 -5.96 16.59 -15.85
CA PHE A 302 -6.25 15.43 -15.00
C PHE A 302 -5.25 14.30 -15.26
N ASN A 303 -4.90 14.04 -16.51
CA ASN A 303 -3.94 12.99 -16.87
C ASN A 303 -2.55 13.23 -16.25
N TYR A 304 -2.04 14.47 -16.29
CA TYR A 304 -0.80 14.82 -15.60
C TYR A 304 -0.90 14.66 -14.08
N ALA A 305 -2.03 15.06 -13.48
CA ALA A 305 -2.25 14.85 -12.05
C ALA A 305 -2.23 13.36 -11.68
N VAL A 306 -2.80 12.49 -12.51
CA VAL A 306 -2.76 11.02 -12.31
C VAL A 306 -1.33 10.48 -12.35
N ILE A 307 -0.49 10.95 -13.27
CA ILE A 307 0.93 10.54 -13.31
C ILE A 307 1.64 10.94 -12.00
N LEU A 308 1.47 12.19 -11.56
CA LEU A 308 2.07 12.69 -10.32
C LEU A 308 1.58 11.91 -9.09
N LEU A 309 0.29 11.55 -9.04
CA LEU A 309 -0.29 10.74 -7.96
C LEU A 309 0.28 9.32 -7.94
N GLY A 310 0.37 8.67 -9.11
CA GLY A 310 0.98 7.35 -9.26
C GLY A 310 2.42 7.36 -8.75
N ALA A 311 3.22 8.31 -9.23
CA ALA A 311 4.60 8.48 -8.80
C ALA A 311 4.74 8.72 -7.29
N PHE A 312 3.87 9.57 -6.71
CA PHE A 312 3.95 9.96 -5.31
C PHE A 312 3.66 8.83 -4.33
N PHE A 313 2.67 7.97 -4.61
CA PHE A 313 2.20 6.95 -3.67
C PHE A 313 2.87 5.58 -3.82
N GLY A 314 3.49 5.32 -4.97
CA GLY A 314 4.09 4.02 -5.26
C GLY A 314 3.06 2.93 -5.57
N PHE A 315 3.53 1.80 -6.08
CA PHE A 315 2.67 0.75 -6.64
C PHE A 315 1.88 0.05 -5.53
N ARG A 316 2.47 -0.04 -4.33
CA ARG A 316 1.85 -0.67 -3.16
C ARG A 316 0.49 -0.05 -2.78
N LYS A 317 0.26 1.23 -3.08
CA LYS A 317 -1.01 1.89 -2.77
C LYS A 317 -2.15 1.47 -3.71
N PHE A 318 -1.82 0.94 -4.90
CA PHE A 318 -2.77 0.75 -6.00
C PHE A 318 -2.89 -0.68 -6.53
N TYR A 319 -2.00 -1.60 -6.15
CA TYR A 319 -1.88 -2.91 -6.80
C TYR A 319 -3.19 -3.72 -6.79
N ASP A 320 -3.93 -3.73 -5.68
CA ASP A 320 -5.20 -4.46 -5.59
C ASP A 320 -6.22 -3.92 -6.61
N ASN A 321 -6.46 -2.60 -6.57
CA ASN A 321 -7.38 -1.95 -7.52
C ASN A 321 -6.91 -2.06 -8.97
N TYR A 322 -5.60 -2.09 -9.20
CA TYR A 322 -5.04 -2.31 -10.51
C TYR A 322 -5.30 -3.73 -11.03
N TYR A 323 -5.12 -4.74 -10.18
CA TYR A 323 -5.40 -6.14 -10.52
C TYR A 323 -6.89 -6.40 -10.77
N GLU A 324 -7.77 -5.76 -9.99
CA GLU A 324 -9.20 -5.73 -10.27
C GLU A 324 -9.49 -5.10 -11.64
N ALA A 325 -8.87 -3.95 -11.94
CA ALA A 325 -9.03 -3.28 -13.24
C ALA A 325 -8.45 -4.08 -14.42
N LEU A 326 -7.48 -4.96 -14.19
CA LEU A 326 -6.96 -5.89 -15.19
C LEU A 326 -7.88 -7.11 -15.43
N ASN A 327 -8.81 -7.38 -14.52
CA ASN A 327 -9.67 -8.57 -14.54
C ASN A 327 -8.84 -9.86 -14.71
N LEU A 328 -7.93 -10.10 -13.76
CA LEU A 328 -6.97 -11.19 -13.84
C LEU A 328 -7.65 -12.55 -13.95
N ARG A 329 -7.19 -13.38 -14.90
CA ARG A 329 -7.80 -14.68 -15.22
C ARG A 329 -7.81 -15.69 -14.07
N PHE A 330 -6.98 -15.47 -13.04
CA PHE A 330 -6.89 -16.35 -11.86
C PHE A 330 -7.73 -15.85 -10.68
N TYR A 331 -8.46 -14.73 -10.82
CA TYR A 331 -9.47 -14.26 -9.86
C TYR A 331 -10.85 -14.93 -10.08
N LYS A 332 -10.90 -16.06 -10.79
CA LYS A 332 -12.16 -16.78 -11.04
C LYS A 332 -12.87 -17.06 -9.72
N ASP A 333 -14.18 -16.85 -9.72
CA ASP A 333 -15.10 -17.13 -8.60
C ASP A 333 -14.93 -16.24 -7.36
N PHE A 334 -14.00 -15.29 -7.35
CA PHE A 334 -13.93 -14.28 -6.29
C PHE A 334 -15.07 -13.26 -6.47
N LYS A 335 -16.15 -13.44 -5.71
CA LYS A 335 -17.18 -12.41 -5.53
C LYS A 335 -16.78 -11.55 -4.35
N THR A 336 -16.48 -10.27 -4.60
CA THR A 336 -16.34 -9.29 -3.53
C THR A 336 -17.58 -9.35 -2.65
N PRO A 337 -17.47 -9.47 -1.31
CA PRO A 337 -18.62 -9.38 -0.45
C PRO A 337 -19.30 -8.04 -0.69
N GLN A 338 -20.47 -8.05 -1.35
CA GLN A 338 -21.28 -6.86 -1.51
C GLN A 338 -21.68 -6.41 -0.11
N LYS A 339 -21.05 -5.35 0.40
CA LYS A 339 -21.65 -4.54 1.47
C LYS A 339 -22.98 -4.07 0.90
N GLN A 340 -24.08 -4.61 1.44
CA GLN A 340 -25.43 -4.15 1.18
C GLN A 340 -25.47 -2.64 1.33
N THR A 341 -25.47 -1.94 0.20
CA THR A 341 -25.70 -0.50 0.10
C THR A 341 -27.09 -0.30 -0.50
N GLU A 342 -28.06 -1.09 -0.02
CA GLU A 342 -29.45 -1.09 -0.50
C GLU A 342 -30.43 -0.49 0.53
N LYS A 343 -29.96 0.34 1.46
CA LYS A 343 -30.86 1.04 2.41
C LYS A 343 -30.99 2.55 2.25
N GLU A 344 -30.27 3.19 1.33
CA GLU A 344 -30.43 4.64 1.12
C GLU A 344 -31.22 5.02 -0.16
N GLU A 345 -31.41 4.13 -1.14
CA GLU A 345 -32.18 4.48 -2.35
C GLU A 345 -33.70 4.21 -2.25
N LEU A 346 -34.18 3.58 -1.17
CA LEU A 346 -35.63 3.38 -0.96
C LEU A 346 -36.28 4.46 -0.06
N GLN A 347 -35.50 5.22 0.70
CA GLN A 347 -36.04 6.25 1.61
C GLN A 347 -36.37 7.55 0.87
N ASP A 348 -35.63 7.90 -0.19
CA ASP A 348 -35.87 9.11 -1.00
C ASP A 348 -37.09 9.02 -1.95
N LYS A 349 -37.70 7.84 -2.10
CA LYS A 349 -38.93 7.64 -2.88
C LYS A 349 -40.21 7.58 -2.04
N ILE A 350 -40.10 7.50 -0.71
CA ILE A 350 -41.27 7.42 0.19
C ILE A 350 -41.70 8.81 0.68
N ASP A 351 -40.78 9.78 0.75
CA ASP A 351 -41.07 11.13 1.26
C ASP A 351 -41.65 12.11 0.22
N LYS A 352 -41.92 11.69 -1.03
CA LYS A 352 -42.51 12.55 -2.07
C LYS A 352 -43.99 12.31 -2.38
N ASN A 353 -44.66 11.33 -1.76
CA ASN A 353 -46.03 10.95 -2.14
C ASN A 353 -47.10 11.07 -1.03
N PHE A 354 -46.84 11.78 0.07
CA PHE A 354 -47.84 12.01 1.12
C PHE A 354 -48.27 13.48 1.27
N VAL A 355 -48.76 14.11 0.19
CA VAL A 355 -49.70 15.24 0.27
C VAL A 355 -50.59 15.28 -0.98
N ASN A 356 -51.74 14.58 -0.95
CA ASN A 356 -53.08 15.11 -1.26
C ASN A 356 -54.12 14.03 -1.60
N ASP A 357 -55.15 14.02 -0.75
CA ASP A 357 -56.60 13.80 -0.98
C ASP A 357 -57.16 12.55 -1.68
N ASN A 358 -57.78 11.72 -0.84
CA ASN A 358 -59.20 11.33 -0.85
C ASN A 358 -60.01 11.40 -2.17
N SER A 359 -60.44 10.23 -2.67
CA SER A 359 -61.88 9.93 -2.84
C SER A 359 -62.12 8.43 -3.05
N VAL A 360 -63.35 8.00 -2.71
CA VAL A 360 -63.78 6.63 -2.39
C VAL A 360 -64.51 5.97 -3.58
N LYS A 361 -64.53 4.61 -3.57
CA LYS A 361 -65.42 3.63 -4.26
C LYS A 361 -64.88 3.11 -5.61
N THR A 362 -64.92 1.82 -6.00
CA THR A 362 -65.63 0.62 -5.54
C THR A 362 -65.03 -0.66 -6.19
N VAL A 363 -65.04 -1.77 -5.43
CA VAL A 363 -65.07 -3.24 -5.68
C VAL A 363 -65.15 -3.81 -7.12
N THR A 364 -64.32 -4.83 -7.43
CA THR A 364 -64.60 -6.23 -7.92
C THR A 364 -63.26 -6.88 -8.36
N GLU A 365 -62.69 -7.91 -7.73
CA GLU A 365 -62.98 -9.37 -7.67
C GLU A 365 -62.67 -10.17 -8.96
N GLU A 366 -62.03 -11.35 -8.74
CA GLU A 366 -61.76 -12.51 -9.65
C GLU A 366 -60.57 -12.45 -10.63
N GLU A 367 -59.88 -13.54 -11.01
CA GLU A 367 -59.47 -14.85 -10.46
C GLU A 367 -58.61 -15.53 -11.57
N LYS A 368 -57.83 -16.58 -11.23
CA LYS A 368 -57.38 -17.74 -12.07
C LYS A 368 -56.06 -17.72 -12.88
N VAL A 369 -55.04 -18.32 -12.24
CA VAL A 369 -54.33 -19.60 -12.55
C VAL A 369 -54.61 -20.36 -13.86
N LYS A 370 -53.53 -20.81 -14.54
CA LYS A 370 -53.27 -22.13 -15.19
C LYS A 370 -51.82 -22.11 -15.74
N GLU A 371 -50.83 -22.88 -15.28
CA GLU A 371 -50.62 -24.35 -15.25
C GLU A 371 -50.45 -25.00 -16.65
N GLU A 372 -49.24 -25.46 -17.01
CA GLU A 372 -48.90 -26.89 -17.21
C GLU A 372 -47.52 -27.16 -17.88
N LYS A 373 -46.76 -28.07 -17.22
CA LYS A 373 -45.98 -29.26 -17.69
C LYS A 373 -44.81 -29.07 -18.67
N ALA A 374 -43.56 -29.42 -18.32
CA ALA A 374 -42.95 -30.69 -17.87
C ALA A 374 -42.69 -31.73 -18.99
N LYS A 375 -41.40 -32.04 -19.22
CA LYS A 375 -40.91 -33.39 -19.54
C LYS A 375 -39.47 -33.56 -19.04
N ALA A 376 -39.30 -34.56 -18.20
CA ALA A 376 -38.04 -35.09 -17.66
C ALA A 376 -37.70 -36.43 -18.32
N THR A 377 -36.42 -36.80 -18.38
CA THR A 377 -35.86 -38.15 -18.08
C THR A 377 -34.32 -38.03 -18.07
N ASN A 378 -33.64 -38.25 -16.93
CA ASN A 378 -32.92 -39.48 -16.49
C ASN A 378 -31.68 -39.81 -17.34
N GLU A 379 -30.54 -40.33 -16.87
CA GLU A 379 -29.90 -40.79 -15.62
C GLU A 379 -28.39 -40.88 -16.00
N GLU A 380 -27.38 -40.78 -15.14
CA GLU A 380 -26.80 -41.91 -14.41
C GLU A 380 -25.69 -41.43 -13.45
N LYS A 381 -25.65 -42.07 -12.28
CA LYS A 381 -24.56 -42.09 -11.30
C LYS A 381 -23.47 -43.04 -11.76
N LEU A 382 -22.21 -42.75 -11.41
CA LEU A 382 -21.24 -43.79 -11.06
C LEU A 382 -20.23 -43.25 -10.04
N THR A 383 -20.28 -43.84 -8.86
CA THR A 383 -19.28 -43.85 -7.79
C THR A 383 -18.32 -45.00 -8.05
N GLU A 384 -17.02 -44.79 -7.87
CA GLU A 384 -16.09 -45.87 -7.51
C GLU A 384 -15.03 -45.35 -6.54
N THR A 385 -15.09 -45.91 -5.34
CA THR A 385 -14.07 -45.93 -4.29
C THR A 385 -13.11 -47.09 -4.53
N THR A 386 -11.81 -46.90 -4.30
CA THR A 386 -10.99 -47.95 -3.69
C THR A 386 -9.84 -47.33 -2.88
N SER A 387 -9.87 -47.61 -1.58
CA SER A 387 -8.79 -47.55 -0.59
C SER A 387 -7.68 -48.55 -0.92
N VAL A 388 -6.47 -48.43 -0.38
CA VAL A 388 -5.98 -49.09 0.87
C VAL A 388 -4.49 -48.66 0.95
N GLU A 389 -4.07 -47.91 1.99
CA GLU A 389 -3.34 -48.38 3.20
C GLU A 389 -1.95 -48.96 2.85
N GLU A 390 -0.84 -48.79 3.56
CA GLU A 390 -0.41 -48.33 4.89
C GLU A 390 1.15 -48.53 4.83
N GLN A 391 2.07 -47.93 5.59
CA GLN A 391 2.11 -47.66 7.02
C GLN A 391 3.42 -46.90 7.36
N ASN A 392 3.30 -45.92 8.26
CA ASN A 392 4.08 -45.59 9.47
C ASN A 392 5.62 -45.49 9.53
N LEU A 393 6.08 -44.32 10.05
CA LEU A 393 6.74 -44.13 11.37
C LEU A 393 6.87 -42.59 11.64
N LEU A 394 6.00 -41.99 12.47
CA LEU A 394 6.24 -41.47 13.86
C LEU A 394 7.44 -40.50 13.95
N THR A 395 7.31 -39.22 14.38
CA THR A 395 6.91 -38.81 15.75
C THR A 395 6.36 -37.35 15.87
N GLU A 396 5.35 -37.24 16.75
CA GLU A 396 4.86 -36.17 17.66
C GLU A 396 5.40 -34.72 17.60
N GLU A 397 4.49 -33.73 17.50
CA GLU A 397 4.09 -32.85 18.63
C GLU A 397 2.90 -31.90 18.28
N GLN A 398 1.76 -32.21 18.92
CA GLN A 398 0.61 -31.39 19.34
C GLN A 398 0.28 -30.04 18.66
N GLN A 399 -0.75 -30.06 17.80
CA GLN A 399 -1.69 -28.95 17.59
C GLN A 399 -3.04 -29.35 18.18
N THR A 400 -3.56 -28.58 19.14
CA THR A 400 -4.93 -28.75 19.63
C THR A 400 -5.84 -27.77 18.89
N GLU A 401 -6.58 -28.28 17.91
CA GLU A 401 -7.82 -27.70 17.42
C GLU A 401 -8.88 -27.73 18.53
N VAL A 402 -9.63 -26.65 18.72
CA VAL A 402 -10.89 -26.69 19.47
C VAL A 402 -12.03 -26.47 18.50
N ILE A 403 -12.80 -27.54 18.33
CA ILE A 403 -14.02 -27.65 17.55
C ILE A 403 -15.18 -26.98 18.32
N PHE A 404 -16.02 -26.23 17.59
CA PHE A 404 -17.27 -25.64 18.06
C PHE A 404 -18.36 -26.71 18.21
N GLU A 405 -18.89 -26.91 19.42
CA GLU A 405 -20.18 -27.59 19.62
C GLU A 405 -21.29 -26.58 19.87
N LYS A 406 -22.32 -26.64 19.03
CA LYS A 406 -23.65 -26.06 19.28
C LYS A 406 -24.44 -27.02 20.16
N GLN A 407 -24.93 -26.53 21.30
CA GLN A 407 -26.12 -27.10 21.94
C GLN A 407 -27.13 -25.99 22.31
N SER A 408 -28.36 -26.22 21.86
CA SER A 408 -29.59 -25.53 22.20
C SER A 408 -30.29 -26.25 23.37
N ASP A 409 -30.68 -25.50 24.40
CA ASP A 409 -32.07 -25.34 24.88
C ASP A 409 -32.20 -25.09 26.40
N ILE A 410 -32.67 -23.88 26.70
CA ILE A 410 -33.68 -23.46 27.69
C ILE A 410 -33.55 -23.93 29.15
N SER A 411 -33.24 -22.98 30.04
CA SER A 411 -34.06 -22.71 31.24
C SER A 411 -33.80 -21.31 31.81
N ASN A 412 -34.88 -20.54 31.95
CA ASN A 412 -34.95 -19.22 32.58
C ASN A 412 -34.41 -19.21 34.02
N THR A 413 -33.48 -18.33 34.36
CA THR A 413 -33.57 -17.48 35.57
C THR A 413 -32.72 -16.23 35.37
N GLN A 414 -33.37 -15.06 35.33
CA GLN A 414 -32.73 -13.75 35.21
C GLN A 414 -32.04 -13.35 36.52
N GLN A 415 -30.95 -12.58 36.37
CA GLN A 415 -30.20 -11.80 37.37
C GLN A 415 -28.96 -12.49 37.99
N ASP A 416 -27.92 -12.74 37.18
CA ASP A 416 -26.51 -12.46 37.57
C ASP A 416 -25.47 -12.65 36.44
N GLU A 417 -25.85 -13.15 35.26
CA GLU A 417 -24.92 -13.55 34.18
C GLU A 417 -24.16 -12.40 33.46
N ASN A 418 -24.62 -11.14 33.57
CA ASN A 418 -24.01 -10.02 32.80
C ASN A 418 -22.66 -9.51 33.33
N LYS A 419 -22.23 -9.90 34.54
CA LYS A 419 -20.89 -9.53 35.06
C LYS A 419 -19.82 -10.56 34.72
N GLU A 420 -20.18 -11.83 34.64
CA GLU A 420 -19.25 -12.95 34.38
C GLU A 420 -18.78 -12.92 32.91
N VAL A 421 -19.71 -12.72 31.97
CA VAL A 421 -19.41 -12.64 30.53
C VAL A 421 -18.48 -11.45 30.18
N VAL A 422 -18.63 -10.32 30.88
CA VAL A 422 -17.78 -9.12 30.65
C VAL A 422 -16.38 -9.29 31.26
N SER A 423 -16.24 -10.09 32.33
CA SER A 423 -14.95 -10.44 32.93
C SER A 423 -14.13 -11.32 31.97
N ASP A 424 -14.77 -12.32 31.36
CA ASP A 424 -14.10 -13.29 30.49
C ASP A 424 -13.59 -12.67 29.18
N ILE A 425 -14.39 -11.78 28.57
CA ILE A 425 -13.99 -11.05 27.36
C ILE A 425 -12.77 -10.15 27.64
N LYS A 426 -12.74 -9.47 28.79
CA LYS A 426 -11.59 -8.63 29.18
C LYS A 426 -10.33 -9.46 29.40
N SER A 427 -10.44 -10.58 30.12
CA SER A 427 -9.31 -11.49 30.34
C SER A 427 -8.77 -12.04 29.01
N HIS A 428 -9.66 -12.36 28.08
CA HIS A 428 -9.28 -12.81 26.73
C HIS A 428 -8.50 -11.74 25.96
N TYR A 429 -8.99 -10.49 25.96
CA TYR A 429 -8.30 -9.38 25.30
C TYR A 429 -6.96 -9.02 25.95
N GLN A 430 -6.86 -9.11 27.28
CA GLN A 430 -5.59 -8.92 28.00
C GLN A 430 -4.54 -9.92 27.51
N LYS A 431 -4.88 -11.22 27.40
CA LYS A 431 -3.97 -12.25 26.88
C LYS A 431 -3.49 -11.95 25.46
N ILE A 432 -4.37 -11.47 24.58
CA ILE A 432 -4.01 -11.08 23.21
C ILE A 432 -3.00 -9.93 23.20
N ILE A 433 -3.24 -8.91 24.04
CA ILE A 433 -2.35 -7.75 24.17
C ILE A 433 -0.98 -8.18 24.73
N GLU A 434 -0.95 -9.04 25.76
CA GLU A 434 0.31 -9.55 26.34
C GLU A 434 1.13 -10.35 25.33
N GLN A 435 0.48 -11.23 24.56
CA GLN A 435 1.17 -12.00 23.52
C GLN A 435 1.75 -11.08 22.44
N ALA A 436 1.00 -10.03 22.04
CA ALA A 436 1.47 -9.09 21.05
C ALA A 436 2.66 -8.26 21.55
N ILE A 437 2.66 -7.82 22.82
CA ILE A 437 3.78 -7.04 23.38
C ILE A 437 5.05 -7.89 23.52
N ARG A 438 4.92 -9.21 23.74
CA ARG A 438 6.08 -10.12 23.75
C ARG A 438 6.75 -10.25 22.39
N ILE A 439 6.00 -10.07 21.30
CA ILE A 439 6.50 -10.13 19.93
C ILE A 439 6.98 -8.74 19.48
N GLN A 440 6.25 -7.70 19.87
CA GLN A 440 6.49 -6.31 19.51
C GLN A 440 6.67 -5.49 20.78
N PHE A 441 7.92 -5.12 21.08
CA PHE A 441 8.31 -4.47 22.34
C PHE A 441 7.43 -3.27 22.76
N GLU A 442 6.87 -2.53 21.80
CA GLU A 442 5.95 -1.41 22.04
C GLU A 442 4.78 -1.41 21.05
N ILE A 443 3.56 -1.12 21.53
CA ILE A 443 2.33 -1.08 20.71
C ILE A 443 1.62 0.25 20.91
N LYS A 444 1.22 0.92 19.82
CA LYS A 444 0.40 2.15 19.90
C LYS A 444 -1.04 1.80 20.25
N TYR A 445 -1.73 2.65 21.02
CA TYR A 445 -3.14 2.45 21.38
C TYR A 445 -4.07 2.34 20.17
N VAL A 446 -3.71 2.97 19.04
CA VAL A 446 -4.49 2.92 17.80
C VAL A 446 -4.45 1.55 17.10
N ASP A 447 -3.46 0.73 17.45
CA ASP A 447 -3.25 -0.58 16.83
C ASP A 447 -3.86 -1.72 17.67
N ILE A 448 -4.13 -1.50 18.95
CA ILE A 448 -4.74 -2.50 19.85
C ILE A 448 -6.15 -2.93 19.39
N PRO A 449 -7.07 -2.02 19.01
CA PRO A 449 -8.36 -2.42 18.44
C PRO A 449 -8.23 -3.26 17.17
N LYS A 450 -7.25 -2.93 16.31
CA LYS A 450 -6.99 -3.67 15.07
C LYS A 450 -6.48 -5.08 15.36
N LEU A 451 -5.57 -5.20 16.33
CA LEU A 451 -5.02 -6.47 16.80
C LEU A 451 -6.11 -7.39 17.33
N ILE A 452 -6.99 -6.87 18.20
CA ILE A 452 -8.09 -7.66 18.79
C ILE A 452 -9.05 -8.11 17.70
N LYS A 453 -9.46 -7.19 16.80
CA LYS A 453 -10.29 -7.53 15.65
C LYS A 453 -9.69 -8.62 14.75
N GLN A 454 -8.38 -8.58 14.53
CA GLN A 454 -7.70 -9.58 13.70
C GLN A 454 -7.70 -10.98 14.34
N LYS A 455 -7.66 -11.05 15.68
CA LYS A 455 -7.57 -12.32 16.42
C LYS A 455 -8.92 -12.90 16.82
N THR A 456 -9.93 -12.06 17.08
CA THR A 456 -11.24 -12.51 17.57
C THR A 456 -12.40 -12.19 16.63
N GLY A 457 -12.20 -11.28 15.67
CA GLY A 457 -13.27 -10.74 14.82
C GLY A 457 -14.03 -9.58 15.46
N ASP A 458 -13.79 -9.27 16.74
CA ASP A 458 -14.54 -8.27 17.49
C ASP A 458 -14.07 -6.84 17.22
N ASN A 459 -15.02 -5.92 17.04
CA ASN A 459 -14.72 -4.50 16.99
C ASN A 459 -14.80 -3.91 18.39
N ILE A 460 -13.68 -3.40 18.88
CA ILE A 460 -13.65 -2.58 20.09
C ILE A 460 -13.24 -1.15 19.76
N ASP A 461 -13.70 -0.19 20.55
CA ASP A 461 -13.21 1.19 20.43
C ASP A 461 -11.87 1.38 21.16
N LYS A 462 -11.20 2.48 20.82
CA LYS A 462 -9.88 2.82 21.38
C LYS A 462 -9.92 3.10 22.88
N ASP A 463 -11.00 3.69 23.39
CA ASP A 463 -11.11 4.06 24.80
C ASP A 463 -11.33 2.81 25.67
N PHE A 464 -12.05 1.82 25.15
CA PHE A 464 -12.19 0.50 25.75
C PHE A 464 -10.86 -0.26 25.76
N ALA A 465 -10.11 -0.22 24.66
CA ALA A 465 -8.77 -0.79 24.59
C ALA A 465 -7.82 -0.15 25.63
N ILE A 466 -7.87 1.18 25.79
CA ILE A 466 -7.08 1.89 26.82
C ILE A 466 -7.49 1.41 28.22
N LYS A 467 -8.79 1.33 28.54
CA LYS A 467 -9.27 0.84 29.84
C LYS A 467 -8.80 -0.57 30.16
N ILE A 468 -8.73 -1.46 29.17
CA ILE A 468 -8.20 -2.82 29.36
C ILE A 468 -6.72 -2.77 29.76
N THR A 469 -5.93 -1.95 29.09
CA THR A 469 -4.49 -1.81 29.35
C THR A 469 -4.17 -1.15 30.69
N GLU A 470 -5.05 -0.28 31.19
CA GLU A 470 -4.92 0.33 32.52
C GLU A 470 -5.12 -0.68 33.67
N GLN A 471 -5.74 -1.83 33.38
CA GLN A 471 -6.01 -2.89 34.34
C GLN A 471 -4.95 -4.01 34.29
N MET A 472 -3.90 -3.84 33.48
CA MET A 472 -2.84 -4.83 33.31
C MET A 472 -1.61 -4.44 34.14
N ASP A 473 -1.22 -5.27 35.10
CA ASP A 473 -0.08 -5.00 35.99
C ASP A 473 1.30 -5.10 35.30
N GLY A 474 1.37 -5.82 34.18
CA GLY A 474 2.59 -6.12 33.44
C GLY A 474 2.99 -5.11 32.36
N VAL A 475 2.19 -4.05 32.15
CA VAL A 475 2.42 -3.07 31.07
C VAL A 475 2.56 -1.65 31.62
N GLU A 476 3.33 -0.81 30.93
CA GLU A 476 3.47 0.60 31.25
C GLU A 476 3.18 1.49 30.03
N LYS A 477 2.67 2.70 30.30
CA LYS A 477 2.33 3.68 29.26
C LYS A 477 3.60 4.36 28.74
N VAL A 478 3.76 4.42 27.43
CA VAL A 478 4.94 5.03 26.79
C VAL A 478 4.58 6.03 25.70
N LYS A 479 5.54 6.92 25.45
CA LYS A 479 5.52 7.86 24.33
C LYS A 479 6.26 7.23 23.17
N ILE A 480 5.54 6.94 22.09
CA ILE A 480 6.08 6.40 20.84
C ILE A 480 6.11 7.56 19.83
N GLY A 481 7.31 8.08 19.58
CA GLY A 481 7.58 9.26 18.72
C GLY A 481 7.40 10.62 19.43
N ASN A 482 7.47 11.71 18.66
CA ASN A 482 7.39 13.10 19.16
C ASN A 482 5.97 13.57 19.48
N VAL A 483 5.31 12.91 20.44
CA VAL A 483 3.97 13.25 20.92
C VAL A 483 4.01 13.76 22.37
N LYS A 484 3.14 14.74 22.69
CA LYS A 484 3.06 15.34 24.03
C LYS A 484 2.61 14.33 25.10
N ASN A 485 1.68 13.43 24.74
CA ASN A 485 1.07 12.46 25.64
C ASN A 485 1.45 11.01 25.27
N PRO A 486 1.54 10.09 26.24
CA PRO A 486 1.71 8.66 25.97
C PRO A 486 0.66 8.16 24.98
N ASN A 487 1.10 7.53 23.91
CA ASN A 487 0.26 7.03 22.82
C ASN A 487 0.39 5.51 22.60
N GLY A 488 1.10 4.81 23.49
CA GLY A 488 1.23 3.36 23.44
C GLY A 488 1.55 2.73 24.80
N ILE A 489 1.83 1.44 24.74
CA ILE A 489 2.15 0.56 25.87
C ILE A 489 3.36 -0.30 25.56
N ARG A 490 4.08 -0.71 26.59
CA ARG A 490 5.15 -1.73 26.53
C ARG A 490 5.17 -2.57 27.79
N GLN A 491 5.95 -3.66 27.78
CA GLN A 491 6.15 -4.47 28.97
C GLN A 491 7.00 -3.74 30.01
N LYS A 492 6.54 -3.75 31.26
CA LYS A 492 7.19 -3.07 32.37
C LYS A 492 8.61 -3.60 32.58
N GLY A 493 9.59 -2.70 32.69
CA GLY A 493 11.00 -3.06 32.92
C GLY A 493 11.80 -3.46 31.67
N ILE A 494 11.20 -3.41 30.48
CA ILE A 494 11.89 -3.66 29.20
C ILE A 494 12.05 -2.33 28.45
N THR A 495 13.29 -1.92 28.18
CA THR A 495 13.59 -0.77 27.32
C THR A 495 13.72 -1.23 25.87
N GLY A 496 12.82 -0.77 25.00
CA GLY A 496 12.88 -1.03 23.56
C GLY A 496 13.99 -0.25 22.84
N PRO A 497 14.35 -0.66 21.61
CA PRO A 497 15.45 -0.07 20.82
C PRO A 497 15.18 1.37 20.32
N LEU A 498 13.97 1.91 20.56
CA LEU A 498 13.54 3.24 20.11
C LEU A 498 14.10 4.42 20.93
N PHE A 499 15.02 4.18 21.87
CA PHE A 499 15.64 5.20 22.73
C PHE A 499 17.18 5.18 22.75
N ASN A 500 17.80 4.73 21.65
CA ASN A 500 19.16 5.14 21.30
C ASN A 500 19.09 6.07 20.08
N GLU A 501 18.48 7.25 20.24
CA GLU A 501 18.69 8.42 19.37
C GLU A 501 18.24 9.71 20.08
#